data_AF-A0A5C4KTX2-F1
#
_entry.id   AF-A0A5C4KTX2-F1
#
_cell.length_a   1.000
_cell.length_b   1.000
_cell.length_c   1.000
_cell.angle_alpha   90.00
_cell.angle_beta   90.00
_cell.angle_gamma   90.00
#
_symmetry.space_group_name_H-M   'P 1'
#
loop_
_entity.id
_entity.type
_entity.pdbx_description
1 polymer ?
#
loop_
_entity_poly.entity_id
_entity_poly.type
_entity_poly.pdbx_seq_one_letter_code
_entity_poly.pdbx_strand_id
1 'polypeptide(L)'
;MFDAIVFRNSYVHDALIDIGALAEALIFYGKVKIIGNQGTLKYILKKIPPAIFLDLIERKMVEFHFLTDNLSTNARNISDTNIIYYLASIRDTKTTYSEHAYNAFKEASKKSPQAKSMASKFEKHIQEIDHGCFNQSSLLKAWENTETLERSVSTILRHLAPEYTQTEKLRFKIEYPDLGFAVDTNIDKELLAKTYKQKISTQQGIPILTLLSQLQYSYEASFFSASLDSELFVDQYEMEMQEQTMLGLWGRGNQTQSEISEFVDLTLENSFAIREAVNSGKINFYDVIEVIDSSTEFKKWIKGVPPEKKLIQHFYAETIKDSKLSRLPGKASKWALFTGTSVVLGDLLTGGVATVASATMGAIDTFLADKIIGGWKPHQFIEGRLKKTFQKDDSK
;
A
#
# COMPACT_ATOMS: atom_id res chain seq x y z
N MET A 1 -0.79 -16.66 -1.45
CA MET A 1 -1.08 -15.39 -0.75
C MET A 1 0.23 -14.63 -0.56
N PHE A 2 0.23 -13.29 -0.57
CA PHE A 2 1.40 -12.44 -0.31
C PHE A 2 2.65 -12.72 -1.17
N ASP A 3 2.48 -12.96 -2.48
CA ASP A 3 3.62 -13.30 -3.33
C ASP A 3 4.47 -12.07 -3.69
N ALA A 4 3.83 -11.05 -4.28
CA ALA A 4 4.46 -9.78 -4.61
C ALA A 4 3.52 -8.60 -4.38
N ILE A 5 4.07 -7.47 -3.92
CA ILE A 5 3.39 -6.18 -3.80
C ILE A 5 4.21 -5.08 -4.46
N VAL A 6 3.55 -4.14 -5.15
CA VAL A 6 4.18 -2.97 -5.77
C VAL A 6 3.81 -1.68 -5.04
N PHE A 7 4.83 -0.87 -4.77
CA PHE A 7 4.73 0.49 -4.26
C PHE A 7 4.98 1.50 -5.39
N ARG A 8 4.34 2.65 -5.31
CA ARG A 8 4.56 3.79 -6.21
C ARG A 8 4.48 5.10 -5.45
N ASN A 9 4.87 6.20 -6.09
CA ASN A 9 4.76 7.53 -5.49
C ASN A 9 3.32 7.83 -5.08
N SER A 10 3.02 8.10 -3.81
CA SER A 10 1.69 8.56 -3.37
C SER A 10 1.40 9.96 -3.92
N TYR A 11 0.13 10.20 -4.27
CA TYR A 11 -0.36 11.51 -4.68
C TYR A 11 -0.66 12.43 -3.47
N VAL A 12 -0.87 11.85 -2.29
CA VAL A 12 -1.54 12.51 -1.16
C VAL A 12 -0.58 12.93 -0.03
N HIS A 13 0.54 12.24 0.12
CA HIS A 13 1.42 12.40 1.27
C HIS A 13 2.56 13.41 1.01
N ASP A 14 3.02 14.10 2.06
CA ASP A 14 4.33 14.77 2.06
C ASP A 14 5.49 13.78 1.78
N ALA A 15 5.23 12.50 1.99
CA ALA A 15 6.10 11.38 1.70
C ALA A 15 5.81 10.80 0.32
N LEU A 16 6.84 10.66 -0.53
CA LEU A 16 6.68 9.98 -1.82
C LEU A 16 6.27 8.51 -1.64
N ILE A 17 6.82 7.82 -0.65
CA ILE A 17 6.48 6.43 -0.32
C ILE A 17 6.41 6.27 1.20
N ASP A 18 5.47 5.46 1.69
CA ASP A 18 5.41 5.07 3.09
C ASP A 18 6.48 4.00 3.41
N ILE A 19 7.51 4.40 4.14
CA ILE A 19 8.66 3.54 4.45
C ILE A 19 8.31 2.48 5.49
N GLY A 20 7.39 2.77 6.41
CA GLY A 20 6.89 1.81 7.38
C GLY A 20 6.06 0.71 6.73
N ALA A 21 5.17 1.06 5.80
CA ALA A 21 4.43 0.08 5.03
C ALA A 21 5.36 -0.74 4.12
N LEU A 22 6.40 -0.13 3.55
CA LEU A 22 7.43 -0.84 2.80
C LEU A 22 8.18 -1.85 3.68
N ALA A 23 8.53 -1.49 4.93
CA ALA A 23 9.17 -2.37 5.89
C ALA A 23 8.26 -3.56 6.27
N GLU A 24 6.98 -3.29 6.53
CA GLU A 24 5.98 -4.32 6.81
C GLU A 24 5.80 -5.27 5.62
N ALA A 25 5.70 -4.73 4.40
CA ALA A 25 5.64 -5.53 3.19
C ALA A 25 6.89 -6.42 3.02
N LEU A 26 8.08 -5.90 3.35
CA LEU A 26 9.31 -6.70 3.32
C LEU A 26 9.34 -7.82 4.36
N ILE A 27 8.51 -7.78 5.41
CA ILE A 27 8.38 -8.85 6.40
C ILE A 27 7.39 -9.92 5.94
N PHE A 28 6.28 -9.53 5.29
CA PHE A 28 5.18 -10.45 4.95
C PHE A 28 5.21 -10.96 3.51
N TYR A 29 5.57 -10.12 2.53
CA TYR A 29 5.57 -10.50 1.12
C TYR A 29 6.84 -11.24 0.71
N GLY A 30 6.68 -12.15 -0.25
CA GLY A 30 7.80 -12.81 -0.91
C GLY A 30 8.70 -11.83 -1.66
N LYS A 31 8.11 -10.81 -2.30
CA LYS A 31 8.81 -9.80 -3.08
C LYS A 31 8.13 -8.44 -2.97
N VAL A 32 8.93 -7.38 -2.91
CA VAL A 32 8.48 -5.99 -2.95
C VAL A 32 8.98 -5.35 -4.23
N LYS A 33 8.09 -4.75 -5.00
CA LYS A 33 8.40 -4.00 -6.21
C LYS A 33 8.19 -2.52 -5.93
N ILE A 34 9.01 -1.67 -6.51
CA ILE A 34 8.89 -0.22 -6.36
C ILE A 34 8.93 0.38 -7.75
N ILE A 35 7.88 1.09 -8.15
CA ILE A 35 7.86 1.92 -9.34
C ILE A 35 8.17 3.35 -8.92
N GLY A 36 9.20 3.92 -9.50
CA GLY A 36 9.63 5.26 -9.11
C GLY A 36 10.58 5.89 -10.10
N ASN A 37 10.73 7.20 -9.97
CA ASN A 37 11.70 7.98 -10.74
C ASN A 37 12.89 8.36 -9.85
N GLN A 38 13.73 9.26 -10.34
CA GLN A 38 14.90 9.75 -9.59
C GLN A 38 14.51 10.35 -8.22
N GLY A 39 13.36 11.05 -8.15
CA GLY A 39 12.85 11.63 -6.90
C GLY A 39 12.49 10.57 -5.88
N THR A 40 11.77 9.52 -6.31
CA THR A 40 11.42 8.36 -5.49
C THR A 40 12.66 7.68 -4.91
N LEU A 41 13.64 7.41 -5.77
CA LEU A 41 14.88 6.76 -5.37
C LEU A 41 15.64 7.60 -4.34
N LYS A 42 15.78 8.91 -4.58
CA LYS A 42 16.42 9.84 -3.63
C LYS A 42 15.69 9.86 -2.28
N TYR A 43 14.35 9.84 -2.30
CA TYR A 43 13.54 9.80 -1.09
C TYR A 43 13.77 8.51 -0.29
N ILE A 44 13.73 7.35 -0.95
CA ILE A 44 14.01 6.05 -0.32
C ILE A 44 15.42 6.03 0.29
N LEU A 45 16.44 6.42 -0.48
CA LEU A 45 17.84 6.37 -0.03
C LEU A 45 18.16 7.37 1.09
N LYS A 46 17.29 8.36 1.33
CA LYS A 46 17.37 9.26 2.49
C LYS A 46 16.86 8.58 3.77
N LYS A 47 15.95 7.61 3.66
CA LYS A 47 15.26 6.93 4.77
C LYS A 47 15.82 5.54 5.04
N ILE A 48 16.27 4.84 4.00
CA ILE A 48 16.90 3.53 4.06
C ILE A 48 18.38 3.71 3.66
N PRO A 49 19.34 3.30 4.52
CA PRO A 49 20.75 3.37 4.19
C PRO A 49 21.05 2.70 2.83
N PRO A 50 21.82 3.35 1.93
CA PRO A 50 22.06 2.80 0.59
C PRO A 50 22.62 1.38 0.57
N ALA A 51 23.48 1.03 1.54
CA ALA A 51 24.01 -0.33 1.65
C ALA A 51 22.92 -1.37 1.93
N ILE A 52 21.96 -1.05 2.81
CA ILE A 52 20.82 -1.93 3.11
C ILE A 52 19.92 -2.04 1.89
N PHE A 53 19.60 -0.92 1.24
CA PHE A 53 18.72 -0.94 0.08
C PHE A 53 19.31 -1.75 -1.08
N LEU A 54 20.63 -1.65 -1.30
CA LEU A 54 21.34 -2.47 -2.28
C LEU A 54 21.33 -3.95 -1.92
N ASP A 55 21.57 -4.31 -0.65
CA ASP A 55 21.49 -5.70 -0.17
C ASP A 55 20.11 -6.32 -0.45
N LEU A 56 19.03 -5.60 -0.15
CA LEU A 56 17.67 -6.05 -0.44
C LEU A 56 17.42 -6.31 -1.93
N ILE A 57 18.03 -5.52 -2.81
CA ILE A 57 17.96 -5.68 -4.27
C ILE A 57 18.81 -6.87 -4.73
N GLU A 58 20.06 -6.99 -4.26
CA GLU A 58 20.95 -8.11 -4.60
C GLU A 58 20.35 -9.44 -4.13
N ARG A 59 19.64 -9.46 -2.99
CA ARG A 59 18.87 -10.59 -2.45
C ARG A 59 17.54 -10.83 -3.17
N LYS A 60 17.18 -10.03 -4.17
CA LYS A 60 15.93 -10.09 -4.93
C LYS A 60 14.66 -9.95 -4.07
N MET A 61 14.79 -9.34 -2.90
CA MET A 61 13.65 -9.02 -2.03
C MET A 61 12.96 -7.74 -2.49
N VAL A 62 13.74 -6.81 -3.06
CA VAL A 62 13.26 -5.59 -3.71
C VAL A 62 13.58 -5.61 -5.20
N GLU A 63 12.61 -5.23 -6.03
CA GLU A 63 12.83 -4.86 -7.43
C GLU A 63 12.50 -3.37 -7.61
N PHE A 64 13.44 -2.60 -8.16
CA PHE A 64 13.20 -1.20 -8.48
C PHE A 64 12.97 -1.05 -9.99
N HIS A 65 11.76 -0.65 -10.34
CA HIS A 65 11.30 -0.35 -11.69
C HIS A 65 11.37 1.16 -11.89
N PHE A 66 12.35 1.60 -12.68
CA PHE A 66 12.57 3.01 -12.97
C PHE A 66 11.56 3.47 -14.02
N LEU A 67 10.66 4.35 -13.62
CA LEU A 67 9.62 4.92 -14.46
C LEU A 67 10.20 6.01 -15.37
N THR A 68 10.13 5.82 -16.69
CA THR A 68 10.79 6.70 -17.68
C THR A 68 9.88 7.74 -18.31
N ASP A 69 8.57 7.59 -18.15
CA ASP A 69 7.59 8.56 -18.57
C ASP A 69 6.54 8.82 -17.49
N ASN A 70 5.87 9.96 -17.57
CA ASN A 70 4.76 10.28 -16.67
C ASN A 70 3.52 10.55 -17.51
N LEU A 71 2.39 10.03 -17.05
CA LEU A 71 1.10 10.44 -17.54
C LEU A 71 0.83 11.88 -17.11
N SER A 72 0.29 12.67 -18.04
CA SER A 72 -0.08 14.06 -17.79
C SER A 72 -1.43 14.35 -18.40
N THR A 73 -2.26 15.07 -17.65
CA THR A 73 -3.38 15.81 -18.23
C THR A 73 -2.89 17.22 -18.52
N ASN A 74 -3.14 17.70 -19.73
CA ASN A 74 -2.84 19.07 -20.12
C ASN A 74 -4.12 19.82 -20.48
N ALA A 75 -4.06 21.15 -20.42
CA ALA A 75 -5.14 22.04 -20.81
C ALA A 75 -4.65 23.05 -21.84
N ARG A 76 -5.49 23.33 -22.85
CA ARG A 76 -5.32 24.40 -23.82
C ARG A 76 -6.56 25.29 -23.78
N ASN A 77 -6.35 26.57 -23.52
CA ASN A 77 -7.42 27.57 -23.60
C ASN A 77 -7.70 27.86 -25.08
N ILE A 78 -8.94 27.64 -25.52
CA ILE A 78 -9.42 28.05 -26.85
C ILE A 78 -10.10 29.43 -26.77
N SER A 79 -10.74 29.73 -25.63
CA SER A 79 -11.27 31.06 -25.27
C SER A 79 -11.27 31.24 -23.76
N ASP A 80 -11.72 32.40 -23.26
CA ASP A 80 -11.83 32.70 -21.82
C ASP A 80 -12.73 31.72 -21.05
N THR A 81 -13.64 31.03 -21.74
CA THR A 81 -14.59 30.08 -21.15
C THR A 81 -14.42 28.64 -21.63
N ASN A 82 -13.74 28.42 -22.76
CA ASN A 82 -13.58 27.08 -23.34
C ASN A 82 -12.16 26.56 -23.16
N ILE A 83 -12.03 25.55 -22.31
CA ILE A 83 -10.78 24.82 -22.05
C ILE A 83 -10.91 23.43 -22.65
N ILE A 84 -9.95 23.06 -23.49
CA ILE A 84 -9.81 21.71 -24.02
C ILE A 84 -8.69 20.99 -23.27
N TYR A 85 -8.98 19.77 -22.86
CA TYR A 85 -8.06 18.89 -22.17
C TYR A 85 -7.56 17.78 -23.09
N TYR A 86 -6.35 17.31 -22.83
CA TYR A 86 -5.76 16.17 -23.53
C TYR A 86 -4.90 15.35 -22.58
N LEU A 87 -4.98 14.04 -22.74
CA LEU A 87 -4.10 13.10 -22.08
C LEU A 87 -2.80 13.00 -22.89
N ALA A 88 -1.67 12.95 -22.20
CA ALA A 88 -0.36 12.80 -22.81
C ALA A 88 0.53 11.90 -21.94
N SER A 89 1.58 11.36 -22.55
CA SER A 89 2.74 10.82 -21.83
C SER A 89 3.93 11.73 -22.09
N ILE A 90 4.67 12.05 -21.03
CA ILE A 90 5.86 12.91 -21.08
C ILE A 90 7.07 12.07 -20.68
N ARG A 91 8.03 11.95 -21.59
CA ARG A 91 9.29 11.24 -21.39
C ARG A 91 10.46 12.22 -21.42
N ASP A 92 11.43 12.06 -20.52
CA ASP A 92 12.72 12.72 -20.65
C ASP A 92 13.57 11.97 -21.67
N THR A 93 13.99 12.65 -22.73
CA THR A 93 14.81 12.07 -23.81
C THR A 93 16.29 12.44 -23.68
N LYS A 94 16.68 13.25 -22.69
CA LYS A 94 18.03 13.81 -22.60
C LYS A 94 19.01 12.90 -21.84
N THR A 95 18.51 12.16 -20.87
CA THR A 95 19.31 11.32 -19.98
C THR A 95 18.66 9.97 -19.82
N THR A 96 19.46 8.92 -19.77
CA THR A 96 18.94 7.55 -19.63
C THR A 96 18.48 7.29 -18.19
N TYR A 97 17.51 6.39 -18.02
CA TYR A 97 17.07 5.96 -16.68
C TYR A 97 18.24 5.41 -15.84
N SER A 98 19.16 4.70 -16.51
CA SER A 98 20.38 4.14 -15.93
C SER A 98 21.28 5.22 -15.33
N GLU A 99 21.50 6.31 -16.07
CA GLU A 99 22.28 7.45 -15.58
C GLU A 99 21.61 8.17 -14.41
N HIS A 100 20.29 8.37 -14.45
CA HIS A 100 19.56 8.97 -13.33
C HIS A 100 19.66 8.12 -12.06
N ALA A 101 19.46 6.81 -12.20
CA ALA A 101 19.56 5.83 -11.12
C ALA A 101 20.98 5.79 -10.53
N TYR A 102 22.01 5.66 -11.39
CA TYR A 102 23.41 5.66 -10.99
C TYR A 102 23.77 6.93 -10.21
N ASN A 103 23.41 8.10 -10.74
CA ASN A 103 23.77 9.38 -10.14
C ASN A 103 23.05 9.59 -8.80
N ALA A 104 21.76 9.27 -8.69
CA ALA A 104 21.03 9.35 -7.43
C ALA A 104 21.62 8.44 -6.36
N PHE A 105 21.98 7.21 -6.72
CA PHE A 105 22.55 6.25 -5.78
C PHE A 105 23.96 6.65 -5.32
N LYS A 106 24.81 7.08 -6.26
CA LYS A 106 26.16 7.58 -5.99
C LYS A 106 26.12 8.80 -5.08
N GLU A 107 25.19 9.73 -5.33
CA GLU A 107 24.99 10.92 -4.50
C GLU A 107 24.58 10.55 -3.06
N ALA A 108 23.61 9.64 -2.91
CA ALA A 108 23.19 9.17 -1.59
C ALA A 108 24.31 8.45 -0.83
N SER A 109 25.18 7.75 -1.57
CA SER A 109 26.31 7.00 -1.01
C SER A 109 27.59 7.82 -0.86
N LYS A 110 27.59 9.13 -1.12
CA LYS A 110 28.81 9.96 -1.26
C LYS A 110 29.78 9.94 -0.08
N LYS A 111 29.30 9.61 1.12
CA LYS A 111 30.14 9.48 2.33
C LYS A 111 30.90 8.16 2.40
N SER A 112 30.55 7.18 1.57
CA SER A 112 31.20 5.87 1.50
C SER A 112 32.30 5.87 0.43
N PRO A 113 33.49 5.28 0.71
CA PRO A 113 34.51 5.07 -0.32
C PRO A 113 34.02 4.14 -1.44
N GLN A 114 32.95 3.37 -1.22
CA GLN A 114 32.38 2.44 -2.19
C GLN A 114 31.25 3.04 -3.04
N ALA A 115 30.98 4.35 -2.95
CA ALA A 115 29.83 4.99 -3.59
C ALA A 115 29.67 4.66 -5.09
N LYS A 116 30.76 4.70 -5.86
CA LYS A 116 30.75 4.36 -7.29
C LYS A 116 30.42 2.89 -7.54
N SER A 117 31.00 2.00 -6.74
CA SER A 117 30.78 0.55 -6.84
C SER A 117 29.33 0.19 -6.52
N MET A 118 28.80 0.75 -5.43
CA MET A 118 27.40 0.53 -5.03
C MET A 118 26.42 1.04 -6.09
N ALA A 119 26.66 2.23 -6.66
CA ALA A 119 25.85 2.77 -7.74
C ALA A 119 25.89 1.90 -9.00
N SER A 120 27.07 1.41 -9.41
CA SER A 120 27.19 0.49 -10.56
C SER A 120 26.56 -0.88 -10.30
N LYS A 121 26.53 -1.35 -9.05
CA LYS A 121 25.82 -2.57 -8.68
C LYS A 121 24.32 -2.36 -8.78
N PHE A 122 23.80 -1.29 -8.18
CA PHE A 122 22.38 -0.93 -8.25
C PHE A 122 21.90 -0.80 -9.71
N GLU A 123 22.66 -0.10 -10.55
CA GLU A 123 22.38 0.09 -11.97
C GLU A 123 22.20 -1.22 -12.76
N LYS A 124 22.88 -2.30 -12.36
CA LYS A 124 22.72 -3.62 -13.01
C LYS A 124 21.43 -4.33 -12.64
N HIS A 125 20.73 -3.87 -11.61
CA HIS A 125 19.54 -4.52 -11.07
C HIS A 125 18.25 -3.73 -11.29
N ILE A 126 18.32 -2.47 -11.69
CA ILE A 126 17.12 -1.68 -12.03
C ILE A 126 16.50 -2.20 -13.33
N GLN A 127 15.18 -2.07 -13.43
CA GLN A 127 14.42 -2.42 -14.62
C GLN A 127 13.74 -1.15 -15.14
N GLU A 128 13.65 -1.00 -16.45
CA GLU A 128 12.89 0.09 -17.05
C GLU A 128 11.40 -0.26 -17.05
N ILE A 129 10.55 0.72 -16.74
CA ILE A 129 9.10 0.62 -16.96
C ILE A 129 8.57 1.93 -17.51
N ASP A 130 7.54 1.84 -18.36
CA ASP A 130 6.87 2.99 -18.95
C ASP A 130 5.36 2.74 -19.14
N HIS A 131 4.67 3.75 -19.67
CA HIS A 131 3.25 3.70 -19.98
C HIS A 131 2.96 3.27 -21.43
N GLY A 132 3.89 2.62 -22.13
CA GLY A 132 3.74 2.30 -23.55
C GLY A 132 2.50 1.44 -23.86
N CYS A 133 2.09 0.58 -22.92
CA CYS A 133 0.88 -0.24 -23.02
C CYS A 133 -0.34 0.34 -22.29
N PHE A 134 -0.23 1.54 -21.72
CA PHE A 134 -1.33 2.20 -21.01
C PHE A 134 -2.37 2.74 -22.01
N ASN A 135 -3.55 2.13 -22.05
CA ASN A 135 -4.59 2.46 -23.02
C ASN A 135 -5.40 3.70 -22.60
N GLN A 136 -4.92 4.88 -22.98
CA GLN A 136 -5.61 6.16 -22.71
C GLN A 136 -7.00 6.24 -23.35
N SER A 137 -7.23 5.59 -24.48
CA SER A 137 -8.56 5.55 -25.12
C SER A 137 -9.57 4.75 -24.29
N SER A 138 -9.14 3.67 -23.64
CA SER A 138 -10.00 2.90 -22.72
C SER A 138 -10.33 3.70 -21.46
N LEU A 139 -9.37 4.49 -20.96
CA LEU A 139 -9.62 5.44 -19.88
C LEU A 139 -10.69 6.46 -20.25
N LEU A 140 -10.56 7.10 -21.43
CA LEU A 140 -11.56 8.05 -21.91
C LEU A 140 -12.94 7.41 -22.05
N LYS A 141 -13.02 6.17 -22.56
CA LYS A 141 -14.28 5.43 -22.64
C LYS A 141 -14.88 5.14 -21.26
N ALA A 142 -14.05 4.84 -20.27
CA ALA A 142 -14.54 4.63 -18.90
C ALA A 142 -15.14 5.92 -18.30
N TRP A 143 -14.61 7.08 -18.68
CA TRP A 143 -15.16 8.39 -18.27
C TRP A 143 -16.48 8.76 -18.97
N GLU A 144 -16.96 8.00 -19.96
CA GLU A 144 -18.29 8.20 -20.54
C GLU A 144 -19.41 7.83 -19.55
N ASN A 145 -19.14 6.93 -18.59
CA ASN A 145 -20.10 6.62 -17.53
C ASN A 145 -20.14 7.77 -16.51
N THR A 146 -21.06 8.69 -16.73
CA THR A 146 -21.21 9.92 -15.94
C THR A 146 -21.50 9.64 -14.46
N GLU A 147 -22.29 8.62 -14.14
CA GLU A 147 -22.62 8.29 -12.75
C GLU A 147 -21.37 7.84 -11.96
N THR A 148 -20.57 6.96 -12.55
CA THR A 148 -19.30 6.53 -11.97
C THR A 148 -18.32 7.69 -11.87
N LEU A 149 -18.21 8.50 -12.92
CA LEU A 149 -17.32 9.65 -12.96
C LEU A 149 -17.67 10.69 -11.87
N GLU A 150 -18.95 11.02 -11.70
CA GLU A 150 -19.43 11.93 -10.65
C GLU A 150 -19.11 11.39 -9.24
N ARG A 151 -19.27 10.08 -8.99
CA ARG A 151 -18.89 9.46 -7.72
C ARG A 151 -17.38 9.54 -7.44
N SER A 152 -16.55 9.27 -8.44
CA SER A 152 -15.09 9.37 -8.31
C SER A 152 -14.67 10.82 -8.06
N VAL A 153 -15.22 11.79 -8.79
CA VAL A 153 -14.94 13.23 -8.57
C VAL A 153 -15.43 13.69 -7.20
N SER A 154 -16.59 13.24 -6.74
CA SER A 154 -17.06 13.55 -5.38
C SER A 154 -16.10 13.02 -4.31
N THR A 155 -15.53 11.82 -4.51
CA THR A 155 -14.54 11.23 -3.60
C THR A 155 -13.24 12.04 -3.59
N ILE A 156 -12.76 12.44 -4.77
CA ILE A 156 -11.61 13.35 -4.91
C ILE A 156 -11.85 14.67 -4.15
N LEU A 157 -13.01 15.30 -4.36
CA LEU A 157 -13.34 16.57 -3.73
C LEU A 157 -13.43 16.48 -2.21
N ARG A 158 -14.08 15.44 -1.68
CA ARG A 158 -14.16 15.19 -0.22
C ARG A 158 -12.78 15.04 0.41
N HIS A 159 -11.82 14.47 -0.32
CA HIS A 159 -10.47 14.29 0.19
C HIS A 159 -9.62 15.57 0.09
N LEU A 160 -9.61 16.20 -1.08
CA LEU A 160 -8.77 17.37 -1.32
C LEU A 160 -9.33 18.63 -0.64
N ALA A 161 -10.65 18.80 -0.59
CA ALA A 161 -11.34 19.94 0.00
C ALA A 161 -12.56 19.47 0.82
N PRO A 162 -12.36 18.86 2.01
CA PRO A 162 -13.45 18.28 2.82
C PRO A 162 -14.53 19.29 3.22
N GLU A 163 -14.16 20.56 3.39
CA GLU A 163 -15.07 21.65 3.74
C GLU A 163 -15.83 22.20 2.51
N TYR A 164 -15.52 21.73 1.29
CA TYR A 164 -16.24 22.15 0.09
C TYR A 164 -17.59 21.43 0.04
N THR A 165 -18.67 22.21 0.15
CA THR A 165 -20.03 21.69 0.08
C THR A 165 -20.65 22.12 -1.24
N GLN A 166 -20.97 21.14 -2.09
CA GLN A 166 -21.75 21.38 -3.30
C GLN A 166 -23.23 21.56 -2.92
N THR A 167 -23.86 22.63 -3.38
CA THR A 167 -25.27 22.94 -3.09
C THR A 167 -26.24 22.17 -3.98
N GLU A 168 -25.82 21.88 -5.21
CA GLU A 168 -26.59 21.12 -6.18
C GLU A 168 -26.08 19.67 -6.32
N LYS A 169 -26.82 18.81 -7.04
CA LYS A 169 -26.25 17.52 -7.44
C LYS A 169 -25.02 17.79 -8.33
N LEU A 170 -23.89 17.13 -8.04
CA LEU A 170 -22.68 17.27 -8.84
C LEU A 170 -22.98 16.88 -10.29
N ARG A 171 -22.60 17.76 -11.22
CA ARG A 171 -22.53 17.50 -12.65
C ARG A 171 -21.05 17.47 -13.04
N PHE A 172 -20.59 16.36 -13.59
CA PHE A 172 -19.24 16.26 -14.13
C PHE A 172 -19.23 15.31 -15.31
N LYS A 173 -19.20 15.86 -16.52
CA LYS A 173 -19.33 15.12 -17.77
C LYS A 173 -18.18 15.45 -18.71
N ILE A 174 -17.68 14.42 -19.38
CA ILE A 174 -16.70 14.57 -20.47
C ILE A 174 -17.45 14.72 -21.80
N GLU A 175 -17.06 15.72 -22.58
CA GLU A 175 -17.56 15.94 -23.94
C GLU A 175 -16.39 15.86 -24.93
N TYR A 176 -16.62 15.31 -26.13
CA TYR A 176 -15.57 15.06 -27.12
C TYR A 176 -15.76 15.96 -28.35
N PRO A 177 -15.25 17.21 -28.33
CA PRO A 177 -15.11 18.02 -29.53
C PRO A 177 -13.99 17.46 -30.43
N ASP A 178 -13.84 18.02 -31.63
CA ASP A 178 -12.90 17.52 -32.67
C ASP A 178 -11.43 17.40 -32.21
N LEU A 179 -11.03 18.15 -31.18
CA LEU A 179 -9.68 18.12 -30.59
C LEU A 179 -9.80 17.92 -29.08
N GLY A 180 -9.30 16.79 -28.58
CA GLY A 180 -9.23 16.50 -27.14
C GLY A 180 -10.60 16.23 -26.52
N PHE A 181 -10.78 16.67 -25.27
CA PHE A 181 -12.06 16.59 -24.56
C PHE A 181 -12.33 17.86 -23.73
N ALA A 182 -13.60 18.20 -23.55
CA ALA A 182 -14.07 19.27 -22.68
C ALA A 182 -14.70 18.67 -21.41
N VAL A 183 -14.77 19.47 -20.36
CA VAL A 183 -15.43 19.11 -19.09
C VAL A 183 -16.61 20.04 -18.86
N ASP A 184 -17.83 19.52 -18.91
CA ASP A 184 -19.02 20.22 -18.40
C ASP A 184 -19.18 19.90 -16.92
N THR A 185 -19.12 20.93 -16.08
CA THR A 185 -19.26 20.77 -14.64
C THR A 185 -19.89 21.98 -13.96
N ASN A 186 -20.66 21.72 -12.90
CA ASN A 186 -21.22 22.73 -12.00
C ASN A 186 -20.37 22.93 -10.73
N ILE A 187 -19.10 22.51 -10.71
CA ILE A 187 -18.19 22.80 -9.59
C ILE A 187 -17.96 24.31 -9.51
N ASP A 188 -18.28 24.90 -8.36
CA ASP A 188 -17.96 26.29 -8.07
C ASP A 188 -16.45 26.42 -7.79
N LYS A 189 -15.73 26.85 -8.83
CA LYS A 189 -14.27 26.99 -8.81
C LYS A 189 -13.81 28.05 -7.81
N GLU A 190 -14.59 29.10 -7.58
CA GLU A 190 -14.23 30.18 -6.65
C GLU A 190 -14.38 29.71 -5.21
N LEU A 191 -15.52 29.05 -4.90
CA LEU A 191 -15.75 28.45 -3.59
C LEU A 191 -14.71 27.36 -3.30
N LEU A 192 -14.47 26.44 -4.25
CA LEU A 192 -13.45 25.40 -4.11
C LEU A 192 -12.07 26.00 -3.85
N ALA A 193 -11.72 27.09 -4.54
CA ALA A 193 -10.47 27.79 -4.33
C ALA A 193 -10.35 28.44 -2.95
N LYS A 194 -11.42 29.07 -2.48
CA LYS A 194 -11.47 29.68 -1.16
C LYS A 194 -11.30 28.64 -0.06
N THR A 195 -11.97 27.50 -0.19
CA THR A 195 -11.93 26.42 0.79
C THR A 195 -10.57 25.71 0.81
N TYR A 196 -9.99 25.44 -0.36
CA TYR A 196 -8.70 24.74 -0.47
C TYR A 196 -7.51 25.56 0.06
N LYS A 197 -7.56 26.90 -0.07
CA LYS A 197 -6.55 27.83 0.47
C LYS A 197 -6.29 27.69 1.98
N GLN A 198 -7.24 27.14 2.73
CA GLN A 198 -7.08 26.92 4.17
C GLN A 198 -6.13 25.76 4.49
N LYS A 199 -5.88 24.85 3.52
CA LYS A 199 -5.01 23.68 3.67
C LYS A 199 -3.63 23.86 3.04
N ILE A 200 -3.54 24.58 1.92
CA ILE A 200 -2.28 24.88 1.22
C ILE A 200 -2.26 26.35 0.79
N SER A 201 -1.19 27.08 1.10
CA SER A 201 -1.00 28.52 0.77
C SER A 201 -0.84 28.83 -0.72
N THR A 202 -1.48 28.08 -1.62
CA THR A 202 -1.51 28.36 -3.06
C THR A 202 -2.69 29.25 -3.41
N GLN A 203 -2.47 30.32 -4.17
CA GLN A 203 -3.51 31.30 -4.51
C GLN A 203 -4.59 30.79 -5.47
N GLN A 204 -4.39 29.64 -6.10
CA GLN A 204 -5.30 29.03 -7.05
C GLN A 204 -5.92 27.79 -6.38
N GLY A 205 -7.24 27.65 -6.41
CA GLY A 205 -7.93 26.45 -5.92
C GLY A 205 -7.51 25.18 -6.63
N ILE A 206 -8.18 24.06 -6.32
CA ILE A 206 -7.95 22.80 -7.05
C ILE A 206 -8.41 23.00 -8.51
N PRO A 207 -7.51 22.99 -9.50
CA PRO A 207 -7.91 23.09 -10.89
C PRO A 207 -8.62 21.81 -11.34
N ILE A 208 -9.54 21.91 -12.30
CA ILE A 208 -10.16 20.74 -12.94
C ILE A 208 -9.12 19.74 -13.45
N LEU A 209 -7.98 20.24 -13.90
CA LEU A 209 -6.84 19.43 -14.34
C LEU A 209 -6.37 18.46 -13.25
N THR A 210 -6.33 18.89 -11.99
CA THR A 210 -5.94 18.05 -10.86
C THR A 210 -6.94 16.92 -10.64
N LEU A 211 -8.25 17.19 -10.78
CA LEU A 211 -9.27 16.15 -10.69
C LEU A 211 -9.08 15.10 -11.79
N LEU A 212 -8.86 15.54 -13.04
CA LEU A 212 -8.62 14.65 -14.18
C LEU A 212 -7.33 13.84 -14.01
N SER A 213 -6.26 14.46 -13.51
CA SER A 213 -4.99 13.77 -13.26
C SER A 213 -5.12 12.74 -12.14
N GLN A 214 -5.89 13.01 -11.08
CA GLN A 214 -6.16 12.01 -10.05
C GLN A 214 -7.02 10.85 -10.57
N LEU A 215 -8.04 11.13 -11.39
CA LEU A 215 -8.78 10.08 -12.06
C LEU A 215 -7.84 9.20 -12.88
N GLN A 216 -7.00 9.79 -13.75
CA GLN A 216 -6.01 9.04 -14.54
C GLN A 216 -5.07 8.20 -13.68
N TYR A 217 -4.62 8.76 -12.55
CA TYR A 217 -3.71 8.12 -11.61
C TYR A 217 -4.31 6.87 -10.92
N SER A 218 -5.64 6.75 -10.74
CA SER A 218 -6.25 5.47 -10.26
C SER A 218 -6.10 4.34 -11.28
N TYR A 219 -6.30 4.64 -12.56
CA TYR A 219 -6.19 3.62 -13.61
C TYR A 219 -4.74 3.20 -13.84
N GLU A 220 -3.81 4.15 -13.73
CA GLU A 220 -2.36 3.89 -13.79
C GLU A 220 -1.92 2.85 -12.76
N ALA A 221 -2.40 2.97 -11.53
CA ALA A 221 -2.17 2.00 -10.47
C ALA A 221 -2.54 0.57 -10.88
N SER A 222 -3.70 0.44 -11.53
CA SER A 222 -4.20 -0.85 -12.04
C SER A 222 -3.30 -1.44 -13.11
N PHE A 223 -2.89 -0.59 -14.04
CA PHE A 223 -2.02 -0.95 -15.13
C PHE A 223 -0.70 -1.50 -14.59
N PHE A 224 -0.10 -0.86 -13.58
CA PHE A 224 1.15 -1.32 -13.00
C PHE A 224 1.02 -2.61 -12.20
N SER A 225 -0.05 -2.74 -11.41
CA SER A 225 -0.36 -3.99 -10.71
C SER A 225 -0.45 -5.17 -11.66
N ALA A 226 -1.15 -4.99 -12.79
CA ALA A 226 -1.30 -6.01 -13.82
C ALA A 226 0.01 -6.28 -14.58
N SER A 227 0.72 -5.21 -14.98
CA SER A 227 1.97 -5.31 -15.76
C SER A 227 3.08 -6.01 -15.00
N LEU A 228 3.07 -5.90 -13.67
CA LEU A 228 4.05 -6.54 -12.80
C LEU A 228 3.55 -7.81 -12.13
N ASP A 229 2.35 -8.29 -12.43
CA ASP A 229 1.75 -9.46 -11.76
C ASP A 229 1.92 -9.39 -10.23
N SER A 230 1.48 -8.27 -9.66
CA SER A 230 1.69 -7.97 -8.24
C SER A 230 0.50 -7.26 -7.65
N GLU A 231 0.24 -7.50 -6.37
CA GLU A 231 -0.70 -6.70 -5.60
C GLU A 231 -0.19 -5.25 -5.52
N LEU A 232 -1.10 -4.29 -5.36
CA LEU A 232 -0.74 -2.88 -5.31
C LEU A 232 -0.85 -2.37 -3.88
N PHE A 233 0.18 -1.66 -3.41
CA PHE A 233 0.07 -0.81 -2.24
C PHE A 233 -0.58 0.52 -2.61
N VAL A 234 -1.62 0.88 -1.85
CA VAL A 234 -2.42 2.11 -2.04
C VAL A 234 -2.78 2.68 -0.68
N ASP A 235 -2.84 4.00 -0.58
CA ASP A 235 -3.39 4.64 0.61
C ASP A 235 -4.94 4.55 0.63
N GLN A 236 -5.54 4.86 1.77
CA GLN A 236 -6.99 4.71 1.96
C GLN A 236 -7.80 5.54 0.96
N TYR A 237 -7.34 6.75 0.68
CA TYR A 237 -7.99 7.60 -0.30
C TYR A 237 -7.97 6.97 -1.69
N GLU A 238 -6.82 6.46 -2.11
CA GLU A 238 -6.69 5.83 -3.41
C GLU A 238 -7.50 4.52 -3.48
N MET A 239 -7.59 3.75 -2.39
CA MET A 239 -8.48 2.58 -2.31
C MET A 239 -9.94 2.95 -2.57
N GLU A 240 -10.45 3.98 -1.90
CA GLU A 240 -11.82 4.46 -2.08
C GLU A 240 -12.03 4.95 -3.53
N MET A 241 -11.08 5.69 -4.09
CA MET A 241 -11.15 6.15 -5.48
C MET A 241 -11.16 5.00 -6.49
N GLN A 242 -10.33 3.99 -6.27
CA GLN A 242 -10.25 2.80 -7.11
C GLN A 242 -11.54 1.97 -7.07
N GLU A 243 -12.14 1.80 -5.89
CA GLU A 243 -13.43 1.10 -5.74
C GLU A 243 -14.52 1.76 -6.59
N GLN A 244 -14.62 3.10 -6.53
CA GLN A 244 -15.59 3.84 -7.33
C GLN A 244 -15.30 3.76 -8.82
N THR A 245 -14.02 3.80 -9.21
CA THR A 245 -13.63 3.95 -10.60
C THR A 245 -13.61 2.62 -11.37
N MET A 246 -13.41 1.49 -10.67
CA MET A 246 -13.19 0.17 -11.26
C MET A 246 -14.26 -0.86 -10.86
N LEU A 247 -15.50 -0.40 -10.55
CA LEU A 247 -16.64 -1.21 -10.08
C LEU A 247 -16.68 -2.62 -10.72
N GLY A 248 -16.26 -3.64 -9.95
CA GLY A 248 -16.33 -5.05 -10.33
C GLY A 248 -15.02 -5.74 -10.72
N LEU A 249 -13.88 -5.03 -10.80
CA LEU A 249 -12.59 -5.67 -11.17
C LEU A 249 -11.67 -6.01 -9.99
N TRP A 250 -11.98 -5.60 -8.75
CA TRP A 250 -11.06 -5.76 -7.63
C TRP A 250 -11.65 -6.24 -6.31
N GLY A 251 -11.01 -7.28 -5.76
CA GLY A 251 -11.23 -7.78 -4.40
C GLY A 251 -9.97 -8.33 -3.71
N ARG A 252 -8.84 -8.54 -4.41
CA ARG A 252 -7.67 -9.23 -3.83
C ARG A 252 -6.71 -8.31 -3.06
N GLY A 253 -6.22 -7.21 -3.65
CA GLY A 253 -5.21 -6.35 -2.99
C GLY A 253 -5.69 -5.72 -1.68
N ASN A 254 -6.92 -5.19 -1.65
CA ASN A 254 -7.51 -4.58 -0.45
C ASN A 254 -7.74 -5.62 0.66
N GLN A 255 -8.23 -6.81 0.30
CA GLN A 255 -8.43 -7.89 1.26
C GLN A 255 -7.10 -8.31 1.88
N THR A 256 -6.04 -8.45 1.08
CA THR A 256 -4.72 -8.87 1.56
C THR A 256 -4.06 -7.85 2.49
N GLN A 257 -4.16 -6.54 2.19
CA GLN A 257 -3.65 -5.49 3.11
C GLN A 257 -4.44 -5.45 4.42
N SER A 258 -5.77 -5.55 4.36
CA SER A 258 -6.62 -5.68 5.55
C SER A 258 -6.25 -6.92 6.36
N GLU A 259 -5.92 -8.04 5.71
CA GLU A 259 -5.49 -9.27 6.36
C GLU A 259 -4.13 -9.13 7.08
N ILE A 260 -3.16 -8.38 6.54
CA ILE A 260 -1.92 -8.04 7.27
C ILE A 260 -2.23 -7.17 8.47
N SER A 261 -3.03 -6.11 8.31
CA SER A 261 -3.42 -5.26 9.44
C SER A 261 -4.09 -6.11 10.51
N GLU A 262 -5.19 -6.80 10.21
CA GLU A 262 -5.89 -7.70 11.16
C GLU A 262 -4.92 -8.68 11.85
N PHE A 263 -3.96 -9.25 11.12
CA PHE A 263 -2.96 -10.14 11.68
C PHE A 263 -1.98 -9.43 12.64
N VAL A 264 -1.48 -8.26 12.25
CA VAL A 264 -0.57 -7.43 13.05
C VAL A 264 -1.28 -6.91 14.30
N ASP A 265 -2.51 -6.39 14.18
CA ASP A 265 -3.38 -5.97 15.29
C ASP A 265 -3.46 -7.05 16.37
N LEU A 266 -3.76 -8.29 15.96
CA LEU A 266 -3.99 -9.40 16.86
C LEU A 266 -2.69 -10.00 17.43
N THR A 267 -1.58 -9.89 16.71
CA THR A 267 -0.30 -10.49 17.15
C THR A 267 0.61 -9.53 17.90
N LEU A 268 0.58 -8.24 17.59
CA LEU A 268 1.42 -7.21 18.22
C LEU A 268 0.64 -6.30 19.18
N GLU A 269 -0.64 -6.59 19.44
CA GLU A 269 -1.55 -5.84 20.32
C GLU A 269 -1.81 -4.38 19.89
N ASN A 270 -1.23 -3.95 18.76
CA ASN A 270 -1.43 -2.65 18.13
C ASN A 270 -1.24 -2.73 16.63
N SER A 271 -2.25 -2.28 15.90
CA SER A 271 -2.44 -2.40 14.45
C SER A 271 -1.36 -1.82 13.57
N PHE A 272 -0.59 -0.86 14.10
CA PHE A 272 0.45 -0.18 13.36
C PHE A 272 1.82 -0.25 14.03
N ALA A 273 2.07 -1.26 14.87
CA ALA A 273 3.33 -1.39 15.60
C ALA A 273 4.56 -1.38 14.70
N ILE A 274 4.48 -1.92 13.47
CA ILE A 274 5.60 -1.94 12.52
C ILE A 274 5.67 -0.62 11.75
N ARG A 275 4.60 -0.28 11.03
CA ARG A 275 4.52 0.92 10.18
C ARG A 275 4.81 2.20 10.95
N GLU A 276 4.17 2.42 12.10
CA GLU A 276 4.38 3.62 12.92
C GLU A 276 5.75 3.64 13.59
N ALA A 277 6.25 2.50 14.08
CA ALA A 277 7.57 2.46 14.71
C ALA A 277 8.68 2.81 13.72
N VAL A 278 8.56 2.39 12.46
CA VAL A 278 9.51 2.74 11.40
C VAL A 278 9.31 4.20 10.95
N ASN A 279 8.08 4.64 10.71
CA ASN A 279 7.80 6.00 10.24
C ASN A 279 8.18 7.08 11.27
N SER A 280 7.95 6.82 12.56
CA SER A 280 8.38 7.67 13.68
C SER A 280 9.89 7.62 13.95
N GLY A 281 10.59 6.62 13.41
CA GLY A 281 12.00 6.39 13.67
C GLY A 281 12.29 5.70 15.01
N LYS A 282 11.27 5.23 15.76
CA LYS A 282 11.44 4.39 16.97
C LYS A 282 12.23 3.12 16.64
N ILE A 283 12.04 2.57 15.44
CA ILE A 283 12.79 1.42 14.90
C ILE A 283 13.49 1.85 13.60
N ASN A 284 14.80 1.60 13.53
CA ASN A 284 15.58 1.90 12.33
C ASN A 284 15.57 0.72 11.35
N PHE A 285 15.97 0.96 10.11
CA PHE A 285 15.91 -0.06 9.06
C PHE A 285 16.92 -1.22 9.24
N TYR A 286 17.96 -1.09 10.08
CA TYR A 286 18.84 -2.22 10.41
C TYR A 286 18.10 -3.25 11.27
N ASP A 287 17.35 -2.79 12.26
CA ASP A 287 16.53 -3.67 13.12
C ASP A 287 15.46 -4.40 12.30
N VAL A 288 14.89 -3.72 11.29
CA VAL A 288 13.95 -4.32 10.33
C VAL A 288 14.61 -5.46 9.55
N ILE A 289 15.86 -5.31 9.10
CA ILE A 289 16.58 -6.36 8.36
C ILE A 289 16.75 -7.62 9.21
N GLU A 290 17.04 -7.49 10.50
CA GLU A 290 17.15 -8.66 11.39
C GLU A 290 15.81 -9.43 11.50
N VAL A 291 14.69 -8.71 11.48
CA VAL A 291 13.35 -9.32 11.43
C VAL A 291 13.13 -9.98 10.08
N ILE A 292 13.45 -9.30 8.97
CA ILE A 292 13.34 -9.83 7.62
C ILE A 292 14.12 -11.14 7.47
N ASP A 293 15.36 -11.22 7.96
CA ASP A 293 16.18 -12.42 7.87
C ASP A 293 15.54 -13.62 8.58
N SER A 294 14.92 -13.37 9.74
CA SER A 294 14.19 -14.39 10.50
C SER A 294 12.82 -14.78 9.92
N SER A 295 12.28 -13.99 8.97
CA SER A 295 10.96 -14.21 8.39
C SER A 295 10.92 -15.32 7.33
N THR A 296 12.07 -15.86 6.92
CA THR A 296 12.18 -16.78 5.76
C THR A 296 11.23 -17.99 5.84
N GLU A 297 11.23 -18.71 6.97
CA GLU A 297 10.33 -19.86 7.15
C GLU A 297 8.87 -19.44 7.29
N PHE A 298 8.62 -18.25 7.86
CA PHE A 298 7.28 -17.69 7.96
C PHE A 298 6.69 -17.33 6.60
N LYS A 299 7.47 -16.71 5.72
CA LYS A 299 7.06 -16.44 4.34
C LYS A 299 6.81 -17.73 3.55
N LYS A 300 7.63 -18.77 3.74
CA LYS A 300 7.40 -20.09 3.12
C LYS A 300 6.08 -20.69 3.59
N TRP A 301 5.78 -20.58 4.89
CA TRP A 301 4.50 -21.02 5.44
C TRP A 301 3.32 -20.22 4.87
N ILE A 302 3.42 -18.89 4.82
CA ILE A 302 2.40 -18.01 4.22
C ILE A 302 2.09 -18.40 2.76
N LYS A 303 3.12 -18.68 1.96
CA LYS A 303 2.92 -19.08 0.56
C LYS A 303 2.10 -20.37 0.41
N GLY A 304 2.14 -21.25 1.40
CA GLY A 304 1.32 -22.45 1.46
C GLY A 304 -0.13 -22.24 1.93
N VAL A 305 -0.49 -21.04 2.37
CA VAL A 305 -1.87 -20.70 2.79
C VAL A 305 -2.75 -20.49 1.55
N PRO A 306 -3.88 -21.22 1.42
CA PRO A 306 -4.81 -21.03 0.31
C PRO A 306 -5.36 -19.60 0.26
N PRO A 307 -5.52 -18.99 -0.93
CA PRO A 307 -6.00 -17.61 -1.07
C PRO A 307 -7.38 -17.35 -0.45
N GLU A 308 -8.25 -18.36 -0.42
CA GLU A 308 -9.63 -18.24 0.07
C GLU A 308 -9.75 -18.18 1.60
N LYS A 309 -8.67 -18.41 2.34
CA LYS A 309 -8.72 -18.58 3.79
C LYS A 309 -8.00 -17.46 4.51
N LYS A 310 -8.60 -16.93 5.58
CA LYS A 310 -8.00 -15.86 6.40
C LYS A 310 -6.68 -16.31 7.02
N LEU A 311 -5.64 -15.49 6.86
CA LEU A 311 -4.29 -15.74 7.42
C LEU A 311 -4.32 -16.08 8.91
N ILE A 312 -5.07 -15.31 9.71
CA ILE A 312 -5.16 -15.49 11.17
C ILE A 312 -5.73 -16.86 11.56
N GLN A 313 -6.75 -17.34 10.84
CA GLN A 313 -7.36 -18.64 11.10
C GLN A 313 -6.35 -19.77 10.84
N HIS A 314 -5.58 -19.62 9.76
CA HIS A 314 -4.52 -20.56 9.42
C HIS A 314 -3.37 -20.55 10.42
N PHE A 315 -2.95 -19.36 10.87
CA PHE A 315 -1.93 -19.18 11.88
C PHE A 315 -2.27 -19.94 13.17
N TYR A 316 -3.49 -19.76 13.67
CA TYR A 316 -3.93 -20.45 14.88
C TYR A 316 -4.02 -21.96 14.67
N ALA A 317 -4.61 -22.41 13.56
CA ALA A 317 -4.72 -23.83 13.25
C ALA A 317 -3.36 -24.55 13.20
N GLU A 318 -2.35 -23.95 12.56
CA GLU A 318 -1.01 -24.54 12.47
C GLU A 318 -0.25 -24.46 13.81
N THR A 319 -0.46 -23.40 14.60
CA THR A 319 0.16 -23.25 15.91
C THR A 319 -0.29 -24.37 16.88
N ILE A 320 -1.58 -24.69 16.90
CA ILE A 320 -2.14 -25.74 17.76
C ILE A 320 -2.02 -27.16 17.19
N LYS A 321 -1.61 -27.31 15.92
CA LYS A 321 -1.40 -28.61 15.28
C LYS A 321 -0.40 -29.42 16.09
N ASP A 322 -0.71 -30.68 16.35
CA ASP A 322 0.08 -31.59 17.19
C ASP A 322 0.20 -31.21 18.69
N SER A 323 -0.47 -30.14 19.15
CA SER A 323 -0.63 -29.88 20.57
C SER A 323 -1.61 -30.87 21.21
N LYS A 324 -1.59 -31.03 22.54
CA LYS A 324 -2.58 -31.84 23.28
C LYS A 324 -4.02 -31.37 23.01
N LEU A 325 -4.20 -30.10 22.61
CA LEU A 325 -5.47 -29.49 22.26
C LEU A 325 -6.06 -30.05 20.94
N SER A 326 -5.22 -30.51 20.01
CA SER A 326 -5.66 -31.16 18.76
C SER A 326 -6.38 -32.49 18.99
N ARG A 327 -6.27 -33.06 20.20
CA ARG A 327 -6.95 -34.30 20.63
C ARG A 327 -8.33 -34.06 21.25
N LEU A 328 -8.76 -32.80 21.39
CA LEU A 328 -10.11 -32.48 21.86
C LEU A 328 -11.15 -32.74 20.75
N PRO A 329 -12.36 -33.22 21.11
CA PRO A 329 -13.41 -33.51 20.13
C PRO A 329 -13.71 -32.27 19.29
N GLY A 330 -13.83 -32.45 17.97
CA GLY A 330 -13.78 -31.39 16.94
C GLY A 330 -14.81 -30.25 17.03
N LYS A 331 -15.71 -30.28 18.01
CA LYS A 331 -16.57 -29.13 18.35
C LYS A 331 -15.85 -28.16 19.31
N ALA A 332 -15.07 -28.63 20.28
CA ALA A 332 -14.41 -27.78 21.29
C ALA A 332 -13.17 -27.03 20.74
N SER A 333 -12.42 -27.65 19.83
CA SER A 333 -11.27 -27.03 19.15
C SER A 333 -11.67 -25.87 18.22
N LYS A 334 -12.86 -25.95 17.61
CA LYS A 334 -13.44 -24.82 16.86
C LYS A 334 -13.81 -23.64 17.77
N TRP A 335 -14.23 -23.85 19.02
CA TRP A 335 -14.52 -22.73 19.92
C TRP A 335 -13.24 -22.01 20.36
N ALA A 336 -12.19 -22.75 20.72
CA ALA A 336 -10.92 -22.14 21.13
C ALA A 336 -10.24 -21.28 20.03
N LEU A 337 -10.41 -21.65 18.76
CA LEU A 337 -9.83 -20.93 17.61
C LEU A 337 -10.63 -19.70 17.17
N PHE A 338 -11.93 -19.61 17.49
CA PHE A 338 -12.84 -18.59 16.94
C PHE A 338 -13.25 -17.49 17.93
N THR A 339 -12.93 -17.60 19.22
CA THR A 339 -13.15 -16.52 20.22
C THR A 339 -12.02 -15.49 20.33
N GLY A 340 -10.97 -15.63 19.50
CA GLY A 340 -9.86 -14.67 19.44
C GLY A 340 -10.12 -13.44 18.58
N THR A 341 -11.23 -13.41 17.83
CA THR A 341 -11.73 -12.18 17.20
C THR A 341 -12.65 -11.50 18.20
N SER A 342 -12.41 -10.23 18.49
CA SER A 342 -13.33 -9.32 19.17
C SER A 342 -14.69 -9.29 18.44
N VAL A 343 -15.55 -10.27 18.74
CA VAL A 343 -16.96 -10.23 18.43
C VAL A 343 -17.68 -10.60 19.72
N VAL A 344 -18.25 -9.58 20.36
CA VAL A 344 -19.34 -9.77 21.31
C VAL A 344 -20.51 -10.34 20.50
N LEU A 345 -20.59 -11.66 20.36
CA LEU A 345 -21.85 -12.32 20.04
C LEU A 345 -22.64 -12.43 21.34
N GLY A 346 -23.21 -11.30 21.75
CA GLY A 346 -24.42 -11.32 22.54
C GLY A 346 -25.49 -12.08 21.77
N ASP A 347 -26.15 -13.01 22.45
CA ASP A 347 -27.42 -13.66 22.09
C ASP A 347 -27.45 -14.93 21.23
N LEU A 348 -26.34 -15.63 20.97
CA LEU A 348 -26.41 -16.90 20.21
C LEU A 348 -26.28 -18.20 21.01
N LEU A 349 -26.53 -18.18 22.33
CA LEU A 349 -26.76 -19.38 23.14
C LEU A 349 -27.72 -19.10 24.30
N THR A 350 -29.01 -18.95 24.02
CA THR A 350 -30.05 -19.13 25.05
C THR A 350 -30.04 -20.59 25.49
N GLY A 351 -29.25 -20.89 26.52
CA GLY A 351 -29.11 -22.25 27.03
C GLY A 351 -28.14 -22.43 28.18
N GLY A 352 -28.18 -21.54 29.18
CA GLY A 352 -27.80 -21.83 30.57
C GLY A 352 -26.35 -22.21 30.87
N VAL A 353 -25.55 -21.24 31.29
CA VAL A 353 -24.82 -21.15 32.57
C VAL A 353 -23.85 -19.97 32.42
N ALA A 354 -24.09 -18.94 33.24
CA ALA A 354 -23.34 -17.70 33.24
C ALA A 354 -21.94 -17.91 33.83
N THR A 355 -20.92 -17.76 32.98
CA THR A 355 -19.61 -17.25 33.40
C THR A 355 -19.08 -16.37 32.28
N VAL A 356 -19.20 -15.06 32.44
CA VAL A 356 -18.45 -14.09 31.64
C VAL A 356 -17.00 -14.16 32.13
N ALA A 357 -16.18 -14.97 31.46
CA ALA A 357 -14.74 -14.82 31.56
C ALA A 357 -14.34 -13.75 30.54
N SER A 358 -14.03 -12.55 31.03
CA SER A 358 -13.25 -11.57 30.27
C SER A 358 -11.88 -12.17 30.00
N ALA A 359 -11.76 -12.93 28.91
CA ALA A 359 -10.48 -13.43 28.42
C ALA A 359 -9.77 -12.31 27.66
N THR A 360 -9.45 -11.22 28.37
CA THR A 360 -8.43 -10.27 27.94
C THR A 360 -7.09 -10.80 28.41
N MET A 361 -6.19 -11.09 27.46
CA MET A 361 -4.74 -11.22 27.64
C MET A 361 -4.30 -12.28 28.66
N GLY A 362 -3.99 -13.49 28.19
CA GLY A 362 -3.35 -14.53 29.01
C GLY A 362 -3.48 -15.95 28.46
N ALA A 363 -4.40 -16.18 27.54
CA ALA A 363 -4.56 -17.50 26.95
C ALA A 363 -3.40 -17.84 25.99
N ILE A 364 -2.82 -16.86 25.29
CA ILE A 364 -1.71 -17.05 24.33
C ILE A 364 -0.46 -17.63 25.01
N ASP A 365 -0.07 -17.10 26.17
CA ASP A 365 1.13 -17.57 26.90
C ASP A 365 0.97 -18.98 27.47
N THR A 366 -0.25 -19.39 27.79
CA THR A 366 -0.51 -20.72 28.37
C THR A 366 -0.47 -21.84 27.32
N PHE A 367 -0.73 -21.53 26.04
CA PHE A 367 -0.80 -22.53 24.95
C PHE A 367 0.55 -22.81 24.28
N LEU A 368 1.52 -21.91 24.41
CA LEU A 368 2.84 -22.00 23.76
C LEU A 368 3.92 -22.68 24.62
N ALA A 369 3.58 -23.04 25.87
CA ALA A 369 4.50 -23.67 26.81
C ALA A 369 4.73 -25.18 26.58
N ASP A 370 3.95 -25.83 25.70
CA ASP A 370 4.16 -27.24 25.37
C ASP A 370 5.32 -27.40 24.37
N LYS A 371 6.30 -28.20 24.78
CA LYS A 371 7.58 -28.47 24.11
C LYS A 371 7.40 -28.76 22.60
N ILE A 372 8.16 -28.04 21.76
CA ILE A 372 8.25 -28.23 20.31
C ILE A 372 8.72 -29.67 20.02
N ILE A 373 7.78 -30.54 19.68
CA ILE A 373 8.05 -31.85 19.09
C ILE A 373 7.38 -31.80 17.72
N GLY A 374 8.16 -31.45 16.69
CA GLY A 374 7.68 -31.37 15.31
C GLY A 374 7.90 -30.01 14.66
N GLY A 375 8.99 -29.90 13.88
CA GLY A 375 9.20 -28.86 12.87
C GLY A 375 9.22 -27.40 13.34
N TRP A 376 9.42 -26.50 12.37
CA TRP A 376 9.25 -25.06 12.55
C TRP A 376 7.76 -24.70 12.56
N LYS A 377 7.35 -23.72 13.36
CA LYS A 377 5.96 -23.25 13.47
C LYS A 377 5.83 -21.72 13.39
N PRO A 378 4.73 -21.17 12.85
CA PRO A 378 4.56 -19.72 12.67
C PRO A 378 4.73 -18.86 13.92
N HIS A 379 4.24 -19.32 15.08
CA HIS A 379 4.37 -18.57 16.34
C HIS A 379 5.83 -18.32 16.75
N GLN A 380 6.78 -19.16 16.30
CA GLN A 380 8.19 -19.01 16.66
C GLN A 380 8.78 -17.72 16.07
N PHE A 381 8.32 -17.29 14.90
CA PHE A 381 8.70 -16.01 14.31
C PHE A 381 8.03 -14.84 15.04
N ILE A 382 6.72 -14.96 15.30
CA ILE A 382 5.91 -13.91 15.95
C ILE A 382 6.39 -13.63 17.38
N GLU A 383 6.39 -14.63 18.26
CA GLU A 383 6.82 -14.53 19.66
C GLU A 383 8.34 -14.39 19.79
N GLY A 384 9.08 -14.80 18.76
CA GLY A 384 10.51 -14.67 18.68
C GLY A 384 10.92 -13.27 18.25
N ARG A 385 11.32 -13.14 16.98
CA ARG A 385 12.01 -11.94 16.49
C ARG A 385 11.07 -10.76 16.31
N LEU A 386 9.83 -10.98 15.88
CA LEU A 386 8.89 -9.91 15.57
C LEU A 386 8.50 -9.11 16.82
N LYS A 387 7.91 -9.75 17.84
CA LYS A 387 7.54 -9.09 19.10
C LYS A 387 8.72 -8.46 19.82
N LYS A 388 9.86 -9.16 19.92
CA LYS A 388 11.06 -8.61 20.59
C LYS A 388 11.57 -7.31 19.97
N THR A 389 11.37 -7.12 18.66
CA THR A 389 11.78 -5.90 17.97
C THR A 389 10.73 -4.79 18.09
N PHE A 390 9.43 -5.10 17.94
CA PHE A 390 8.37 -4.07 17.84
C PHE A 390 7.56 -3.83 19.13
N GLN A 391 7.65 -4.71 20.14
CA GLN A 391 6.99 -4.56 21.45
C GLN A 391 7.98 -4.25 22.58
N LYS A 392 9.16 -3.69 22.28
CA LYS A 392 10.15 -3.36 23.33
C LYS A 392 9.51 -2.38 24.34
N ASP A 393 9.30 -2.86 25.56
CA ASP A 393 8.60 -2.19 26.65
C ASP A 393 9.01 -0.73 26.81
N ASP A 394 8.00 0.14 26.99
CA ASP A 394 8.13 1.47 27.57
C ASP A 394 8.38 1.37 29.10
N SER A 395 9.30 0.49 29.51
CA SER A 395 9.77 0.40 30.89
C SER A 395 11.09 1.16 31.02
N LYS A 396 10.99 2.49 31.10
CA LYS A 396 11.90 3.34 31.89
C LYS A 396 11.16 4.52 32.49
#